data_AF-A0A7X9E2E6-F1
#
_entry.id   AF-A0A7X9E2E6-F1
#
_cell.length_a   1.000
_cell.length_b   1.000
_cell.length_c   1.000
_cell.angle_alpha   90.00
_cell.angle_beta   90.00
_cell.angle_gamma   90.00
#
_symmetry.space_group_name_H-M   'P 1'
#
loop_
_entity.id
_entity.type
_entity.pdbx_description
1 polymer ?
#
loop_
_entity_poly.entity_id
_entity_poly.type
_entity_poly.pdbx_seq_one_letter_code
_entity_poly.pdbx_strand_id
1 'polypeptide(L)'
;MSETIKKFGTAPVFFTAISTILGAILFLRFGYAVGTVGFVGVIFIIILGHMVTIPTSLAISELATNKRVEGGGEYFIISRSFGLNIGATIGISLYLSQAISVAFYVIAFTETFQFLFDYILQTYSFTLPRQAISIPIMLALSALILKKGANLGVKALYFVVAILAISILLFFLGSPETANEVSFNFANAEFRNSEQFFLVFAIIFPAFTGMTAGVGLSGDLKNPAKSIPIGTITATVLGMIIYFFISYKLANSATPEELTNNQFVMSKIALWGWIVIPLGLAASTISSALGSVMVAPRTLQALANDNSFPAKSINRWLSQSRTKDDEPVNASLITCLIALVFVALGNVDIVAQIISMFFMITYGSLCLISFLHHFGSSPSYRPSFKSKWYISLIGFVTSVWVMLKISMVYSIVAFSAITLLYIYINYVHKSRKGLSSIFTNTIFQLNRNLQLYLQKSKIVKISTDWRPSVICISKNSFNRDNAFKLTNWISYKYGFGTYLHRIEEYYSRKSFEKSQQELNRLIHNYGDKSHVYIDTIISPSYTSAIAHAIQIPSI
;
A
#
# COMPACT_ATOMS: atom_id res chain seq x y z
N MET A 1 -27.98 25.70 -8.50
CA MET A 1 -27.25 25.14 -9.66
C MET A 1 -25.84 24.82 -9.18
N SER A 2 -25.54 23.57 -8.81
CA SER A 2 -24.16 23.23 -8.40
C SER A 2 -23.30 23.25 -9.67
N GLU A 3 -22.32 24.15 -9.73
CA GLU A 3 -21.28 24.08 -10.76
C GLU A 3 -20.73 22.65 -10.79
N THR A 4 -20.85 21.99 -11.94
CA THR A 4 -20.27 20.67 -12.16
C THR A 4 -18.76 20.81 -12.05
N ILE A 5 -18.21 20.48 -10.88
CA ILE A 5 -16.76 20.47 -10.63
C ILE A 5 -16.12 19.63 -11.74
N LYS A 6 -15.28 20.27 -12.57
CA LYS A 6 -14.61 19.61 -13.70
C LYS A 6 -13.69 18.52 -13.15
N LYS A 7 -14.12 17.27 -13.28
CA LYS A 7 -13.33 16.10 -12.89
C LYS A 7 -12.12 15.90 -13.82
N PHE A 8 -11.01 15.47 -13.24
CA PHE A 8 -9.74 15.26 -13.93
C PHE A 8 -9.72 13.99 -14.79
N GLY A 9 -8.92 14.02 -15.87
CA GLY A 9 -8.61 12.86 -16.71
C GLY A 9 -7.46 12.00 -16.15
N THR A 10 -6.80 11.23 -17.00
CA THR A 10 -5.66 10.38 -16.62
C THR A 10 -4.37 11.18 -16.36
N ALA A 11 -4.18 12.30 -17.06
CA ALA A 11 -2.92 13.05 -17.03
C ALA A 11 -2.51 13.54 -15.62
N PRO A 12 -3.41 14.09 -14.78
CA PRO A 12 -3.05 14.44 -13.40
C PRO A 12 -2.53 13.29 -12.55
N VAL A 13 -3.06 12.07 -12.74
CA VAL A 13 -2.58 10.88 -12.02
C VAL A 13 -1.12 10.60 -12.40
N PHE A 14 -0.85 10.57 -13.71
CA PHE A 14 0.50 10.35 -14.23
C PHE A 14 1.47 11.46 -13.80
N PHE A 15 1.10 12.73 -14.00
CA PHE A 15 1.97 13.86 -13.69
C PHE A 15 2.26 14.01 -12.21
N THR A 16 1.29 13.72 -11.34
CA THR A 16 1.51 13.73 -9.88
C THR A 16 2.42 12.58 -9.47
N ALA A 17 2.21 11.38 -10.03
CA ALA A 17 3.05 10.23 -9.72
C ALA A 17 4.48 10.42 -10.21
N ILE A 18 4.69 10.81 -11.47
CA ILE A 18 6.04 10.97 -12.05
C ILE A 18 6.80 12.14 -11.42
N SER A 19 6.14 13.25 -11.08
CA SER A 19 6.82 14.38 -10.42
C SER A 19 7.27 14.05 -9.00
N THR A 20 6.53 13.16 -8.32
CA THR A 20 6.89 12.70 -6.98
C THR A 20 7.99 11.62 -7.04
N ILE A 21 7.95 10.74 -8.05
CA ILE A 21 9.04 9.78 -8.31
C ILE A 21 10.32 10.56 -8.63
N LEU A 22 10.28 11.45 -9.61
CA LEU A 22 11.42 12.30 -10.01
C LEU A 22 11.62 13.50 -9.05
N GLY A 23 11.62 13.21 -7.74
CA GLY A 23 11.72 14.17 -6.65
C GLY A 23 13.16 14.56 -6.26
N ALA A 24 13.31 15.07 -5.03
CA ALA A 24 14.56 15.65 -4.54
C ALA A 24 15.77 14.70 -4.59
N ILE A 25 15.55 13.42 -4.29
CA ILE A 25 16.60 12.40 -4.20
C ILE A 25 17.29 12.23 -5.56
N LEU A 26 16.56 12.42 -6.66
CA LEU A 26 17.13 12.39 -8.01
C LEU A 26 18.30 13.38 -8.13
N PHE A 27 18.09 14.62 -7.69
CA PHE A 27 19.07 15.68 -7.84
C PHE A 27 20.17 15.64 -6.77
N LEU A 28 19.84 15.20 -5.56
CA LEU A 28 20.73 15.33 -4.39
C LEU A 28 21.52 14.06 -4.08
N ARG A 29 21.02 12.87 -4.43
CA ARG A 29 21.56 11.60 -3.90
C ARG A 29 21.91 10.56 -4.97
N PHE A 30 21.38 10.64 -6.19
CA PHE A 30 21.77 9.69 -7.25
C PHE A 30 23.26 9.82 -7.63
N GLY A 31 23.82 11.04 -7.62
CA GLY A 31 25.26 11.25 -7.79
C GLY A 31 26.07 10.49 -6.74
N TYR A 32 25.75 10.73 -5.47
CA TYR A 32 26.35 10.01 -4.33
C TYR A 32 26.22 8.49 -4.46
N ALA A 33 25.06 7.98 -4.87
CA ALA A 33 24.85 6.55 -5.05
C ALA A 33 25.76 5.96 -6.15
N VAL A 34 25.82 6.61 -7.32
CA VAL A 34 26.68 6.16 -8.43
C VAL A 34 28.17 6.23 -8.03
N GLY A 35 28.60 7.27 -7.33
CA GLY A 35 29.97 7.39 -6.83
C GLY A 35 30.33 6.33 -5.79
N THR A 36 29.42 6.04 -4.86
CA THR A 36 29.68 5.15 -3.71
C THR A 36 29.63 3.68 -4.10
N VAL A 37 28.55 3.23 -4.75
CA VAL A 37 28.33 1.81 -5.06
C VAL A 37 28.59 1.46 -6.52
N GLY A 38 28.96 2.43 -7.35
CA GLY A 38 29.19 2.24 -8.77
C GLY A 38 27.88 2.08 -9.58
N PHE A 39 28.00 2.14 -10.90
CA PHE A 39 26.85 2.02 -11.81
C PHE A 39 26.08 0.71 -11.60
N VAL A 40 26.78 -0.42 -11.49
CA VAL A 40 26.15 -1.74 -11.31
C VAL A 40 25.41 -1.81 -9.97
N GLY A 41 26.00 -1.27 -8.90
CA GLY A 41 25.35 -1.17 -7.59
C GLY A 41 24.05 -0.36 -7.66
N VAL A 42 24.05 0.77 -8.37
CA VAL A 42 22.85 1.59 -8.55
C VAL A 42 21.78 0.88 -9.39
N ILE A 43 22.17 0.10 -10.40
CA ILE A 43 21.21 -0.74 -11.14
C ILE A 43 20.52 -1.75 -10.21
N PHE A 44 21.25 -2.39 -9.30
CA PHE A 44 20.64 -3.26 -8.29
C PHE A 44 19.73 -2.50 -7.33
N ILE A 45 20.07 -1.26 -6.93
CA ILE A 45 19.19 -0.40 -6.14
C ILE A 45 17.88 -0.11 -6.89
N ILE A 46 17.97 0.25 -8.18
CA ILE A 46 16.79 0.54 -9.02
C ILE A 46 15.92 -0.71 -9.15
N ILE A 47 16.51 -1.87 -9.46
CA ILE A 47 15.77 -3.13 -9.58
C ILE A 47 15.10 -3.48 -8.25
N LEU A 48 15.81 -3.41 -7.13
CA LEU A 48 15.28 -3.76 -5.82
C LEU A 48 14.14 -2.81 -5.39
N GLY A 49 14.29 -1.50 -5.65
CA GLY A 49 13.21 -0.53 -5.41
C GLY A 49 11.97 -0.85 -6.24
N HIS A 50 12.15 -1.21 -7.51
CA HIS A 50 11.04 -1.55 -8.41
C HIS A 50 10.44 -2.94 -8.18
N MET A 51 11.15 -3.87 -7.54
CA MET A 51 10.59 -5.12 -7.01
C MET A 51 9.57 -4.87 -5.89
N VAL A 52 9.58 -3.69 -5.26
CA VAL A 52 8.54 -3.25 -4.33
C VAL A 52 7.45 -2.46 -5.07
N THR A 53 7.83 -1.47 -5.88
CA THR A 53 6.87 -0.50 -6.42
C THR A 53 6.06 -1.01 -7.59
N ILE A 54 6.64 -1.79 -8.52
CA ILE A 54 5.88 -2.34 -9.65
C ILE A 54 4.77 -3.28 -9.17
N PRO A 55 5.03 -4.29 -8.30
CA PRO A 55 3.96 -5.10 -7.73
C PRO A 55 2.89 -4.29 -7.00
N THR A 56 3.30 -3.27 -6.26
CA THR A 56 2.37 -2.42 -5.53
C THR A 56 1.50 -1.59 -6.49
N SER A 57 2.06 -1.05 -7.57
CA SER A 57 1.30 -0.34 -8.60
C SER A 57 0.25 -1.23 -9.27
N LEU A 58 0.59 -2.50 -9.52
CA LEU A 58 -0.31 -3.51 -10.06
C LEU A 58 -1.39 -3.91 -9.06
N ALA A 59 -1.03 -4.09 -7.79
CA ALA A 59 -1.96 -4.39 -6.71
C ALA A 59 -2.97 -3.24 -6.50
N ILE A 60 -2.49 -1.99 -6.44
CA ILE A 60 -3.37 -0.81 -6.37
C ILE A 60 -4.30 -0.76 -7.59
N SER A 61 -3.77 -0.99 -8.79
CA SER A 61 -4.55 -0.99 -10.02
C SER A 61 -5.66 -2.02 -9.99
N GLU A 62 -5.34 -3.26 -9.59
CA GLU A 62 -6.31 -4.33 -9.44
C GLU A 62 -7.41 -3.94 -8.44
N LEU A 63 -7.03 -3.47 -7.25
CA LEU A 63 -7.99 -3.09 -6.20
C LEU A 63 -8.83 -1.86 -6.58
N ALA A 64 -8.26 -0.88 -7.28
CA ALA A 64 -8.96 0.30 -7.78
C ALA A 64 -9.98 -0.02 -8.87
N THR A 65 -9.82 -1.14 -9.59
CA THR A 65 -10.79 -1.58 -10.61
C THR A 65 -11.89 -2.48 -10.06
N ASN A 66 -11.80 -2.91 -8.80
CA ASN A 66 -12.76 -3.82 -8.20
C ASN A 66 -14.08 -3.14 -7.78
N LYS A 67 -13.98 -1.96 -7.15
CA LYS A 67 -15.13 -1.17 -6.70
C LYS A 67 -14.95 0.28 -7.14
N ARG A 68 -16.05 1.01 -7.25
CA ARG A 68 -16.01 2.45 -7.53
C ARG A 68 -15.22 3.13 -6.41
N VAL A 69 -14.05 3.67 -6.76
CA VAL A 69 -13.20 4.41 -5.83
C VAL A 69 -13.81 5.79 -5.61
N GLU A 70 -14.04 6.15 -4.34
CA GLU A 70 -14.53 7.47 -3.94
C GLU A 70 -13.38 8.34 -3.38
N GLY A 71 -13.72 9.42 -2.67
CA GLY A 71 -12.73 10.24 -1.94
C GLY A 71 -12.01 9.43 -0.86
N GLY A 72 -10.73 9.74 -0.62
CA GLY A 72 -9.89 9.03 0.35
C GLY A 72 -8.77 8.16 -0.27
N GLY A 73 -8.66 8.11 -1.59
CA GLY A 73 -7.52 7.51 -2.29
C GLY A 73 -7.26 6.05 -1.93
N GLU A 74 -6.01 5.75 -1.60
CA GLU A 74 -5.56 4.42 -1.20
C GLU A 74 -6.30 3.89 0.03
N TYR A 75 -6.59 4.72 1.03
CA TYR A 75 -7.30 4.29 2.25
C TYR A 75 -8.67 3.71 1.92
N PHE A 76 -9.43 4.37 1.03
CA PHE A 76 -10.75 3.88 0.61
C PHE A 76 -10.64 2.50 -0.06
N ILE A 77 -9.64 2.33 -0.93
CA ILE A 77 -9.37 1.06 -1.62
C ILE A 77 -9.05 -0.04 -0.60
N ILE A 78 -8.19 0.24 0.38
CA ILE A 78 -7.78 -0.70 1.43
C ILE A 78 -8.96 -1.05 2.33
N SER A 79 -9.69 -0.07 2.87
CA SER A 79 -10.76 -0.29 3.85
C SER A 79 -11.95 -1.05 3.27
N ARG A 80 -12.25 -0.84 1.97
CA ARG A 80 -13.33 -1.55 1.27
C ARG A 80 -12.93 -2.95 0.77
N SER A 81 -11.63 -3.26 0.78
CA SER A 81 -11.08 -4.58 0.42
C SER A 81 -10.82 -5.45 1.65
N PHE A 82 -10.18 -4.90 2.69
CA PHE A 82 -9.80 -5.64 3.91
C PHE A 82 -10.78 -5.52 5.08
N GLY A 83 -11.79 -4.66 4.95
CA GLY A 83 -12.66 -4.30 6.05
C GLY A 83 -12.12 -3.11 6.84
N LEU A 84 -13.03 -2.48 7.60
CA LEU A 84 -12.79 -1.17 8.21
C LEU A 84 -11.68 -1.18 9.27
N ASN A 85 -11.55 -2.22 10.09
CA ASN A 85 -10.56 -2.22 11.19
C ASN A 85 -9.13 -2.26 10.67
N ILE A 86 -8.87 -3.12 9.67
CA ILE A 86 -7.56 -3.22 9.04
C ILE A 86 -7.31 -2.01 8.15
N GLY A 87 -8.33 -1.58 7.40
CA GLY A 87 -8.31 -0.35 6.64
C GLY A 87 -7.90 0.85 7.49
N ALA A 88 -8.48 1.01 8.68
CA ALA A 88 -8.14 2.08 9.60
C ALA A 88 -6.69 1.98 10.10
N THR A 89 -6.25 0.77 10.45
CA THR A 89 -4.88 0.52 10.92
C THR A 89 -3.85 0.92 9.86
N ILE A 90 -3.99 0.41 8.64
CA ILE A 90 -3.09 0.72 7.52
C ILE A 90 -3.28 2.19 7.09
N GLY A 91 -4.52 2.69 7.12
CA GLY A 91 -4.85 4.07 6.76
C GLY A 91 -4.18 5.11 7.65
N ILE A 92 -4.07 4.85 8.96
CA ILE A 92 -3.34 5.73 9.88
C ILE A 92 -1.84 5.71 9.55
N SER A 93 -1.26 4.53 9.27
CA SER A 93 0.13 4.41 8.82
C SER A 93 0.39 5.18 7.52
N LEU A 94 -0.50 5.02 6.54
CA LEU A 94 -0.47 5.76 5.28
C LEU A 94 -0.58 7.27 5.53
N TYR A 95 -1.53 7.72 6.35
CA TYR A 95 -1.68 9.13 6.70
C TYR A 95 -0.40 9.71 7.30
N LEU A 96 0.22 9.01 8.26
CA LEU A 96 1.48 9.44 8.86
C LEU A 96 2.60 9.51 7.81
N SER A 97 2.73 8.52 6.92
CA SER A 97 3.71 8.58 5.83
C SER A 97 3.53 9.82 4.94
N GLN A 98 2.28 10.14 4.58
CA GLN A 98 1.96 11.28 3.72
C GLN A 98 2.21 12.62 4.44
N ALA A 99 1.81 12.74 5.72
CA ALA A 99 2.02 13.95 6.52
C ALA A 99 3.51 14.22 6.78
N ILE A 100 4.30 13.18 7.10
CA ILE A 100 5.74 13.30 7.32
C ILE A 100 6.47 13.57 5.99
N SER A 101 5.98 13.02 4.87
CA SER A 101 6.54 13.30 3.53
C SER A 101 6.49 14.79 3.18
N VAL A 102 5.47 15.53 3.61
CA VAL A 102 5.43 16.99 3.47
C VAL A 102 6.68 17.62 4.07
N ALA A 103 7.01 17.25 5.31
CA ALA A 103 8.18 17.79 6.00
C ALA A 103 9.47 17.41 5.27
N PHE A 104 9.61 16.16 4.85
CA PHE A 104 10.76 15.72 4.07
C PHE A 104 10.98 16.56 2.81
N TYR A 105 9.93 16.79 2.02
CA TYR A 105 10.04 17.60 0.80
C TYR A 105 10.33 19.06 1.10
N VAL A 106 9.78 19.63 2.17
CA VAL A 106 10.08 21.02 2.58
C VAL A 106 11.51 21.17 3.10
N ILE A 107 12.04 20.20 3.85
CA ILE A 107 13.44 20.24 4.29
C ILE A 107 14.35 20.07 3.06
N ALA A 108 14.05 19.14 2.16
CA ALA A 108 14.80 18.96 0.92
C ALA A 108 14.76 20.19 0.00
N PHE A 109 13.66 20.96 0.00
CA PHE A 109 13.56 22.23 -0.71
C PHE A 109 14.61 23.24 -0.21
N THR A 110 14.99 23.22 1.07
CA THR A 110 16.00 24.15 1.60
C THR A 110 17.38 23.93 0.99
N GLU A 111 17.68 22.73 0.52
CA GLU A 111 18.95 22.44 -0.16
C GLU A 111 19.09 23.24 -1.47
N THR A 112 17.98 23.67 -2.10
CA THR A 112 18.02 24.56 -3.28
C THR A 112 18.66 25.93 -2.97
N PHE A 113 18.63 26.35 -1.70
CA PHE A 113 19.20 27.61 -1.23
C PHE A 113 20.63 27.43 -0.70
N GLN A 114 21.32 26.34 -1.02
CA GLN A 114 22.70 26.11 -0.58
C GLN A 114 23.60 27.33 -0.80
N PHE A 115 23.48 27.99 -1.96
CA PHE A 115 24.21 29.22 -2.27
C PHE A 115 24.02 30.34 -1.23
N LEU A 116 22.83 30.47 -0.65
CA LEU A 116 22.52 31.48 0.36
C LEU A 116 23.16 31.12 1.70
N PHE A 117 23.13 29.84 2.08
CA PHE A 117 23.78 29.36 3.29
C PHE A 117 25.30 29.54 3.20
N ASP A 118 25.90 29.19 2.07
CA ASP A 118 27.34 29.37 1.83
C ASP A 118 27.73 30.85 1.85
N TYR A 119 26.92 31.72 1.24
CA TYR A 119 27.13 33.17 1.27
C TYR A 119 27.08 33.75 2.70
N ILE A 120 26.10 33.34 3.51
CA ILE A 120 25.98 33.81 4.91
C ILE A 120 27.14 33.28 5.74
N LEU A 121 27.53 32.02 5.55
CA LEU A 121 28.66 31.43 6.27
C LEU A 121 29.97 32.15 5.92
N GLN A 122 30.22 32.44 4.64
CA GLN A 122 31.44 33.13 4.21
C GLN A 122 31.47 34.62 4.62
N THR A 123 30.32 35.30 4.57
CA THR A 123 30.25 36.75 4.85
C THR A 123 30.16 37.06 6.34
N TYR A 124 29.39 36.26 7.10
CA TYR A 124 29.07 36.54 8.51
C TYR A 124 29.64 35.51 9.48
N SER A 125 30.34 34.46 9.01
CA SER A 125 30.86 33.36 9.85
C SER A 125 29.79 32.70 10.74
N PHE A 126 28.53 32.78 10.33
CA PHE A 126 27.38 32.27 11.07
C PHE A 126 26.75 31.09 10.34
N THR A 127 26.65 29.93 11.01
CA THR A 127 25.99 28.75 10.48
C THR A 127 24.48 28.88 10.62
N LEU A 128 23.81 29.38 9.57
CA LEU A 128 22.36 29.50 9.57
C LEU A 128 21.70 28.10 9.50
N PRO A 129 20.85 27.71 10.47
CA PRO A 129 20.15 26.44 10.43
C PRO A 129 19.17 26.37 9.26
N ARG A 130 19.01 25.18 8.66
CA ARG A 130 18.06 24.96 7.55
C ARG A 130 16.62 25.38 7.90
N GLN A 131 16.28 25.31 9.18
CA GLN A 131 15.01 25.76 9.77
C GLN A 131 14.66 27.21 9.45
N ALA A 132 15.65 28.08 9.21
CA ALA A 132 15.44 29.47 8.84
C ALA A 132 14.66 29.62 7.51
N ILE A 133 14.77 28.63 6.63
CA ILE A 133 14.05 28.61 5.34
C ILE A 133 12.87 27.64 5.41
N SER A 134 13.05 26.44 5.97
CA SER A 134 11.99 25.42 5.96
C SER A 134 10.74 25.82 6.78
N ILE A 135 10.90 26.48 7.93
CA ILE A 135 9.76 26.88 8.76
C ILE A 135 8.89 27.95 8.05
N PRO A 136 9.43 29.09 7.56
CA PRO A 136 8.63 30.06 6.82
C PRO A 136 7.92 29.46 5.61
N ILE A 137 8.57 28.55 4.88
CA ILE A 137 7.97 27.90 3.71
C ILE A 137 6.88 26.92 4.11
N MET A 138 7.06 26.14 5.18
CA MET A 138 5.99 25.30 5.72
C MET A 138 4.78 26.14 6.17
N LEU A 139 5.03 27.28 6.83
CA LEU A 139 3.95 28.21 7.22
C LEU A 139 3.26 28.83 6.00
N ALA A 140 4.00 29.21 4.96
CA ALA A 140 3.45 29.72 3.72
C ALA A 140 2.59 28.67 2.99
N LEU A 141 3.07 27.42 2.90
CA LEU A 141 2.33 26.30 2.35
C LEU A 141 1.06 26.01 3.16
N SER A 142 1.16 26.03 4.49
CA SER A 142 0.01 25.85 5.39
C SER A 142 -1.04 26.94 5.17
N ALA A 143 -0.62 28.21 5.09
CA ALA A 143 -1.51 29.33 4.84
C ALA A 143 -2.16 29.26 3.46
N LEU A 144 -1.41 28.86 2.43
CA LEU A 144 -1.91 28.68 1.07
C LEU A 144 -3.04 27.63 1.04
N ILE A 145 -2.82 26.49 1.68
CA ILE A 145 -3.74 25.36 1.63
C ILE A 145 -5.00 25.64 2.45
N LEU A 146 -4.84 26.20 3.65
CA LEU A 146 -5.99 26.61 4.48
C LEU A 146 -6.86 27.68 3.79
N LYS A 147 -6.27 28.62 3.04
CA LYS A 147 -7.02 29.70 2.36
C LYS A 147 -7.60 29.30 1.00
N LYS A 148 -6.82 28.67 0.13
CA LYS A 148 -7.16 28.46 -1.30
C LYS A 148 -7.55 27.02 -1.66
N GLY A 149 -7.35 26.04 -0.77
CA GLY A 149 -7.69 24.63 -1.04
C GLY A 149 -6.73 23.94 -2.01
N ALA A 150 -6.96 22.66 -2.30
CA ALA A 150 -6.09 21.81 -3.12
C ALA A 150 -6.20 22.11 -4.63
N ASN A 151 -7.30 22.71 -5.08
CA ASN A 151 -7.57 22.96 -6.50
C ASN A 151 -6.54 23.88 -7.20
N LEU A 152 -5.83 24.74 -6.46
CA LEU A 152 -4.75 25.55 -7.02
C LEU A 152 -3.53 24.69 -7.41
N GLY A 153 -3.29 23.60 -6.68
CA GLY A 153 -2.08 22.79 -6.81
C GLY A 153 -2.02 21.97 -8.10
N VAL A 154 -3.16 21.50 -8.61
CA VAL A 154 -3.20 20.70 -9.84
C VAL A 154 -2.85 21.54 -11.08
N LYS A 155 -3.17 22.84 -11.09
CA LYS A 155 -2.74 23.73 -12.19
C LYS A 155 -1.24 24.04 -12.12
N ALA A 156 -0.73 24.27 -10.91
CA ALA A 156 0.70 24.49 -10.68
C ALA A 156 1.55 23.25 -11.05
N LEU A 157 1.00 22.05 -10.89
CA LEU A 157 1.66 20.79 -11.20
C LEU A 157 2.15 20.71 -12.66
N TYR A 158 1.35 21.12 -13.64
CA TYR A 158 1.76 21.08 -15.05
C TYR A 158 2.98 21.96 -15.33
N PHE A 159 3.01 23.16 -14.73
CA PHE A 159 4.14 24.07 -14.85
C PHE A 159 5.40 23.49 -14.20
N VAL A 160 5.26 22.90 -13.02
CA VAL A 160 6.37 22.25 -12.32
C VAL A 160 6.93 21.06 -13.11
N VAL A 161 6.06 20.19 -13.65
CA VAL A 161 6.50 19.06 -14.47
C VAL A 161 7.24 19.54 -15.72
N ALA A 162 6.81 20.64 -16.33
CA ALA A 162 7.52 21.22 -17.48
C ALA A 162 8.93 21.67 -17.10
N ILE A 163 9.09 22.37 -15.97
CA ILE A 163 10.42 22.76 -15.45
C ILE A 163 11.28 21.53 -15.18
N LEU A 164 10.72 20.50 -14.55
CA LEU A 164 11.42 19.26 -14.25
C LEU A 164 11.89 18.55 -15.52
N ALA A 165 11.02 18.45 -16.53
CA ALA A 165 11.35 17.85 -17.82
C ALA A 165 12.46 18.63 -18.55
N ILE A 166 12.38 19.97 -18.56
CA ILE A 166 13.43 20.83 -19.12
C ILE A 166 14.74 20.62 -18.37
N SER A 167 14.70 20.51 -17.03
CA SER A 167 15.91 20.34 -16.21
C SER A 167 16.61 19.02 -16.50
N ILE A 168 15.84 17.93 -16.63
CA ILE A 168 16.36 16.62 -17.00
C ILE A 168 16.90 16.64 -18.43
N LEU A 169 16.20 17.28 -19.38
CA LEU A 169 16.64 17.38 -20.77
C LEU A 169 17.97 18.14 -20.89
N LEU A 170 18.11 19.28 -20.22
CA LEU A 170 19.35 20.07 -20.20
C LEU A 170 20.49 19.35 -19.47
N PHE A 171 20.19 18.49 -18.50
CA PHE A 171 21.18 17.59 -17.91
C PHE A 171 21.72 16.57 -18.92
N PHE A 172 20.86 15.98 -19.75
CA PHE A 172 21.29 15.05 -20.80
C PHE A 172 22.07 15.74 -21.93
N LEU A 173 21.69 16.96 -22.31
CA LEU A 173 22.38 17.77 -23.32
C LEU A 173 23.71 18.37 -22.83
N GLY A 174 23.92 18.43 -21.52
CA GLY A 174 25.12 18.98 -20.93
C GLY A 174 26.38 18.13 -21.18
N SER A 175 27.53 18.81 -21.21
CA SER A 175 28.84 18.20 -21.42
C SER A 175 29.65 18.20 -20.11
N PRO A 176 30.38 17.11 -19.80
CA PRO A 176 31.16 17.06 -18.58
C PRO A 176 32.40 17.96 -18.63
N GLU A 177 32.76 18.57 -17.50
CA GLU A 177 33.99 19.38 -17.35
C GLU A 177 35.25 18.49 -17.36
N THR A 178 35.14 17.28 -16.82
CA THR A 178 36.18 16.23 -16.71
C THR A 178 36.03 15.11 -17.75
N ALA A 179 35.28 15.35 -18.84
CA ALA A 179 34.95 14.32 -19.86
C ALA A 179 36.16 13.55 -20.42
N ASN A 180 37.33 14.20 -20.47
CA ASN A 180 38.55 13.63 -21.03
C ASN A 180 39.28 12.65 -20.08
N GLU A 181 38.94 12.64 -18.78
CA GLU A 181 39.52 11.75 -17.77
C GLU A 181 38.61 10.57 -17.41
N VAL A 182 37.36 10.58 -17.86
CA VAL A 182 36.35 9.56 -17.53
C VAL A 182 36.36 8.43 -18.57
N SER A 183 37.02 7.32 -18.27
CA SER A 183 37.01 6.10 -19.09
C SER A 183 35.87 5.14 -18.68
N PHE A 184 34.63 5.64 -18.62
CA PHE A 184 33.49 4.76 -18.33
C PHE A 184 33.08 3.97 -19.57
N ASN A 185 33.07 2.65 -19.46
CA ASN A 185 32.55 1.74 -20.46
C ASN A 185 31.74 0.64 -19.75
N PHE A 186 30.74 0.06 -20.43
CA PHE A 186 29.97 -1.06 -19.86
C PHE A 186 30.84 -2.25 -19.44
N ALA A 187 31.98 -2.45 -20.11
CA ALA A 187 32.96 -3.47 -19.75
C ALA A 187 33.69 -3.21 -18.41
N ASN A 188 33.80 -1.93 -18.01
CA ASN A 188 34.47 -1.49 -16.79
C ASN A 188 33.46 -1.03 -15.72
N ALA A 189 32.19 -1.42 -15.86
CA ALA A 189 31.16 -1.05 -14.90
C ALA A 189 31.34 -1.88 -13.61
N GLU A 190 31.77 -1.22 -12.54
CA GLU A 190 32.05 -1.88 -11.27
C GLU A 190 30.89 -1.77 -10.27
N PHE A 191 30.78 -2.78 -9.41
CA PHE A 191 30.06 -2.70 -8.15
C PHE A 191 31.07 -2.41 -7.04
N ARG A 192 31.01 -1.21 -6.48
CA ARG A 192 31.92 -0.73 -5.42
C ARG A 192 31.23 -0.78 -4.05
N ASN A 193 32.01 -0.85 -2.98
CA ASN A 193 31.55 -0.70 -1.60
C ASN A 193 30.25 -1.48 -1.28
N SER A 194 30.23 -2.78 -1.59
CA SER A 194 29.06 -3.65 -1.43
C SER A 194 28.53 -3.69 0.01
N GLU A 195 29.38 -3.45 1.01
CA GLU A 195 29.01 -3.33 2.42
C GLU A 195 28.05 -2.16 2.69
N GLN A 196 28.18 -1.07 1.93
CA GLN A 196 27.34 0.13 2.08
C GLN A 196 26.07 0.07 1.22
N PHE A 197 25.86 -1.02 0.47
CA PHE A 197 24.73 -1.14 -0.46
C PHE A 197 23.38 -0.84 0.18
N PHE A 198 23.07 -1.44 1.35
CA PHE A 198 21.78 -1.24 2.01
C PHE A 198 21.63 0.15 2.65
N LEU A 199 22.73 0.77 3.06
CA LEU A 199 22.74 2.15 3.55
C LEU A 199 22.38 3.11 2.41
N VAL A 200 23.05 2.98 1.26
CA VAL A 200 22.76 3.80 0.07
C VAL A 200 21.36 3.50 -0.45
N PHE A 201 20.94 2.24 -0.46
CA PHE A 201 19.57 1.86 -0.80
C PHE A 201 18.54 2.58 0.10
N ALA A 202 18.75 2.62 1.42
CA ALA A 202 17.86 3.30 2.35
C ALA A 202 17.71 4.81 2.06
N ILE A 203 18.81 5.47 1.68
CA ILE A 203 18.83 6.89 1.31
C ILE A 203 18.08 7.13 -0.01
N ILE A 204 18.20 6.21 -0.97
CA ILE A 204 17.57 6.34 -2.29
C ILE A 204 16.11 5.88 -2.30
N PHE A 205 15.71 4.98 -1.38
CA PHE A 205 14.40 4.33 -1.41
C PHE A 205 13.20 5.30 -1.51
N PRO A 206 13.15 6.44 -0.79
CA PRO A 206 12.03 7.37 -0.91
C PRO A 206 11.84 7.95 -2.32
N ALA A 207 12.82 7.84 -3.23
CA ALA A 207 12.65 8.23 -4.62
C ALA A 207 11.61 7.36 -5.33
N PHE A 208 11.47 6.09 -4.93
CA PHE A 208 10.55 5.15 -5.57
C PHE A 208 9.10 5.26 -5.04
N THR A 209 8.88 5.91 -3.90
CA THR A 209 7.57 5.90 -3.19
C THR A 209 6.53 6.87 -3.78
N GLY A 210 6.85 7.60 -4.85
CA GLY A 210 5.98 8.64 -5.40
C GLY A 210 4.75 8.15 -6.18
N MET A 211 4.69 6.87 -6.56
CA MET A 211 3.66 6.36 -7.49
C MET A 211 2.22 6.50 -6.96
N THR A 212 2.03 6.53 -5.64
CA THR A 212 0.69 6.52 -5.04
C THR A 212 0.09 7.92 -4.85
N ALA A 213 0.90 8.97 -5.00
CA ALA A 213 0.43 10.36 -4.93
C ALA A 213 -0.68 10.66 -5.95
N GLY A 214 -0.62 10.04 -7.15
CA GLY A 214 -1.68 10.15 -8.15
C GLY A 214 -3.00 9.46 -7.77
N VAL A 215 -2.96 8.43 -6.91
CA VAL A 215 -4.14 7.69 -6.41
C VAL A 215 -4.92 8.55 -5.42
N GLY A 216 -4.24 9.41 -4.67
CA GLY A 216 -4.86 10.34 -3.72
C GLY A 216 -5.86 11.32 -4.36
N LEU A 217 -5.79 11.51 -5.68
CA LEU A 217 -6.74 12.30 -6.47
C LEU A 217 -8.01 11.53 -6.87
N SER A 218 -8.22 10.30 -6.40
CA SER A 218 -9.29 9.39 -6.86
C SER A 218 -10.69 9.98 -6.86
N GLY A 219 -11.05 10.78 -5.86
CA GLY A 219 -12.38 11.42 -5.75
C GLY A 219 -12.67 12.43 -6.87
N ASP A 220 -11.61 13.03 -7.41
CA ASP A 220 -11.66 14.11 -8.39
C ASP A 220 -11.54 13.58 -9.83
N LEU A 221 -11.32 12.28 -10.04
CA LEU A 221 -11.18 11.69 -11.38
C LEU A 221 -12.54 11.41 -12.02
N LYS A 222 -12.62 11.61 -13.35
CA LYS A 222 -13.81 11.27 -14.14
C LYS A 222 -14.04 9.75 -14.17
N ASN A 223 -12.97 8.97 -14.32
CA ASN A 223 -13.02 7.50 -14.31
C ASN A 223 -11.79 6.92 -13.57
N PRO A 224 -11.86 6.78 -12.23
CA PRO A 224 -10.75 6.26 -11.42
C PRO A 224 -10.27 4.87 -11.87
N ALA A 225 -11.19 3.97 -12.23
CA ALA A 225 -10.87 2.59 -12.61
C ALA A 225 -10.04 2.50 -13.91
N LYS A 226 -10.08 3.52 -14.78
CA LYS A 226 -9.22 3.62 -15.97
C LYS A 226 -7.98 4.49 -15.72
N SER A 227 -8.16 5.63 -15.06
CA SER A 227 -7.10 6.61 -14.87
C SER A 227 -6.02 6.13 -13.90
N ILE A 228 -6.38 5.43 -12.82
CA ILE A 228 -5.42 4.96 -11.81
C ILE A 228 -4.46 3.93 -12.42
N PRO A 229 -4.92 2.83 -13.06
CA PRO A 229 -3.99 1.86 -13.63
C PRO A 229 -3.06 2.45 -14.68
N ILE A 230 -3.60 3.22 -15.63
CA ILE A 230 -2.80 3.80 -16.70
C ILE A 230 -1.80 4.81 -16.15
N GLY A 231 -2.22 5.70 -15.24
CA GLY A 231 -1.35 6.74 -14.71
C GLY A 231 -0.23 6.18 -13.82
N THR A 232 -0.57 5.31 -12.87
CA THR A 232 0.39 4.81 -11.87
C THR A 232 1.41 3.83 -12.45
N ILE A 233 0.97 2.86 -13.27
CA ILE A 233 1.87 1.88 -13.89
C ILE A 233 2.82 2.58 -14.86
N THR A 234 2.29 3.46 -15.72
CA THR A 234 3.12 4.19 -16.70
C THR A 234 4.12 5.10 -16.01
N ALA A 235 3.73 5.82 -14.95
CA ALA A 235 4.65 6.66 -14.18
C ALA A 235 5.76 5.83 -13.50
N THR A 236 5.41 4.68 -12.94
CA THR A 236 6.38 3.80 -12.26
C THR A 236 7.40 3.22 -13.25
N VAL A 237 6.93 2.68 -14.38
CA VAL A 237 7.82 2.10 -15.41
C VAL A 237 8.67 3.18 -16.08
N LEU A 238 8.08 4.33 -16.41
CA LEU A 238 8.84 5.43 -17.00
C LEU A 238 9.88 6.00 -16.03
N GLY A 239 9.52 6.13 -14.74
CA GLY A 239 10.46 6.54 -13.69
C GLY A 239 11.67 5.60 -13.59
N MET A 240 11.43 4.29 -13.62
CA MET A 240 12.49 3.27 -13.67
C MET A 240 13.47 3.50 -14.83
N ILE A 241 12.92 3.73 -16.03
CA ILE A 241 13.70 3.96 -17.25
C ILE A 241 14.52 5.25 -17.13
N ILE A 242 13.92 6.33 -16.62
CA ILE A 242 14.61 7.61 -16.43
C ILE A 242 15.76 7.48 -15.43
N TYR A 243 15.56 6.79 -14.30
CA TYR A 243 16.64 6.55 -13.33
C TYR A 243 17.80 5.75 -13.92
N PHE A 244 17.53 4.76 -14.76
CA PHE A 244 18.57 4.02 -15.46
C PHE A 244 19.43 4.97 -16.32
N PHE A 245 18.80 5.79 -17.16
CA PHE A 245 19.51 6.72 -18.03
C PHE A 245 20.26 7.83 -17.26
N ILE A 246 19.69 8.33 -16.16
CA ILE A 246 20.38 9.31 -15.32
C ILE A 246 21.61 8.68 -14.66
N SER A 247 21.49 7.47 -14.14
CA SER A 247 22.62 6.74 -13.54
C SER A 247 23.73 6.49 -14.57
N TYR A 248 23.35 6.15 -15.80
CA TYR A 248 24.28 5.99 -16.92
C TYR A 248 24.98 7.31 -17.27
N LYS A 249 24.22 8.40 -17.40
CA LYS A 249 24.79 9.72 -17.70
C LYS A 249 25.73 10.18 -16.59
N LEU A 250 25.38 10.00 -15.32
CA LEU A 250 26.25 10.33 -14.18
C LEU A 250 27.56 9.54 -14.22
N ALA A 251 27.49 8.23 -14.42
CA ALA A 251 28.68 7.37 -14.49
C ALA A 251 29.62 7.74 -15.65
N ASN A 252 29.06 8.23 -16.77
CA ASN A 252 29.84 8.65 -17.94
C ASN A 252 30.30 10.11 -17.91
N SER A 253 29.90 10.90 -16.90
CA SER A 253 30.13 12.36 -16.92
C SER A 253 30.96 12.87 -15.74
N ALA A 254 31.20 12.09 -14.69
CA ALA A 254 31.98 12.57 -13.54
C ALA A 254 32.77 11.42 -12.92
N THR A 255 33.89 11.77 -12.29
CA THR A 255 34.70 10.78 -11.58
C THR A 255 34.00 10.31 -10.29
N PRO A 256 34.35 9.14 -9.74
CA PRO A 256 33.71 8.62 -8.53
C PRO A 256 33.87 9.55 -7.31
N GLU A 257 35.01 10.24 -7.22
CA GLU A 257 35.30 11.21 -6.16
C GLU A 257 34.45 12.48 -6.29
N GLU A 258 34.25 12.99 -7.51
CA GLU A 258 33.36 14.12 -7.75
C GLU A 258 31.89 13.77 -7.43
N LEU A 259 31.48 12.55 -7.79
CA LEU A 259 30.13 12.04 -7.53
C LEU A 259 29.82 11.85 -6.04
N THR A 260 30.82 11.53 -5.22
CA THR A 260 30.65 11.33 -3.77
C THR A 260 30.75 12.64 -2.98
N ASN A 261 31.68 13.52 -3.35
CA ASN A 261 31.96 14.75 -2.59
C ASN A 261 31.03 15.92 -2.96
N ASN A 262 30.48 15.96 -4.18
CA ASN A 262 29.63 17.06 -4.62
C ASN A 262 28.15 16.66 -4.69
N GLN A 263 27.37 17.10 -3.71
CA GLN A 263 25.92 16.88 -3.67
C GLN A 263 25.19 17.44 -4.92
N PHE A 264 25.68 18.54 -5.49
CA PHE A 264 25.13 19.18 -6.68
C PHE A 264 25.91 18.82 -7.95
N VAL A 265 26.52 17.64 -8.04
CA VAL A 265 27.29 17.21 -9.23
C VAL A 265 26.51 17.34 -10.55
N MET A 266 25.18 17.14 -10.51
CA MET A 266 24.32 17.35 -11.70
C MET A 266 24.39 18.78 -12.25
N SER A 267 24.61 19.80 -11.42
CA SER A 267 24.72 21.20 -11.87
C SER A 267 26.01 21.50 -12.60
N LYS A 268 27.07 20.71 -12.39
CA LYS A 268 28.32 20.82 -13.16
C LYS A 268 28.23 20.15 -14.53
N ILE A 269 27.38 19.13 -14.66
CA ILE A 269 27.20 18.37 -15.90
C ILE A 269 26.19 19.05 -16.84
N ALA A 270 25.11 19.61 -16.29
CA ALA A 270 24.00 20.14 -17.08
C ALA A 270 24.33 21.45 -17.82
N LEU A 271 23.72 21.63 -19.00
CA LEU A 271 23.73 22.93 -19.69
C LEU A 271 23.04 23.98 -18.82
N TRP A 272 23.73 25.07 -18.50
CA TRP A 272 23.27 26.12 -17.57
C TRP A 272 22.90 25.56 -16.18
N GLY A 273 23.63 24.53 -15.75
CA GLY A 273 23.28 23.76 -14.56
C GLY A 273 23.22 24.57 -13.27
N TRP A 274 23.95 25.69 -13.17
CA TRP A 274 23.92 26.60 -12.01
C TRP A 274 22.53 27.21 -11.74
N ILE A 275 21.67 27.36 -12.76
CA ILE A 275 20.27 27.77 -12.58
C ILE A 275 19.35 26.55 -12.66
N VAL A 276 19.53 25.73 -13.69
CA VAL A 276 18.53 24.76 -14.12
C VAL A 276 18.36 23.63 -13.10
N ILE A 277 19.45 23.15 -12.50
CA ILE A 277 19.39 22.05 -11.54
C ILE A 277 18.77 22.50 -10.21
N PRO A 278 19.19 23.63 -9.58
CA PRO A 278 18.49 24.16 -8.42
C PRO A 278 17.02 24.48 -8.69
N LEU A 279 16.68 24.99 -9.88
CA LEU A 279 15.29 25.26 -10.26
C LEU A 279 14.47 23.98 -10.43
N GLY A 280 15.05 22.94 -11.04
CA GLY A 280 14.44 21.61 -11.16
C GLY A 280 14.23 20.94 -9.80
N LEU A 281 15.22 21.02 -8.91
CA LEU A 281 15.13 20.56 -7.54
C LEU A 281 14.01 21.31 -6.78
N ALA A 282 13.99 22.64 -6.87
CA ALA A 282 12.97 23.49 -6.27
C ALA A 282 11.56 23.14 -6.75
N ALA A 283 11.40 22.99 -8.07
CA ALA A 283 10.13 22.60 -8.67
C ALA A 283 9.70 21.20 -8.17
N SER A 284 10.56 20.19 -8.25
CA SER A 284 10.24 18.80 -7.85
C SER A 284 9.83 18.68 -6.37
N THR A 285 10.55 19.35 -5.47
CA THR A 285 10.28 19.35 -4.02
C THR A 285 9.00 20.09 -3.67
N ILE A 286 8.75 21.28 -4.26
CA ILE A 286 7.48 21.99 -4.06
C ILE A 286 6.30 21.16 -4.57
N SER A 287 6.41 20.54 -5.75
CA SER A 287 5.32 19.70 -6.27
C SER A 287 5.06 18.48 -5.40
N SER A 288 6.11 17.83 -4.89
CA SER A 288 5.98 16.64 -4.05
C SER A 288 5.38 16.99 -2.68
N ALA A 289 5.81 18.14 -2.11
CA ALA A 289 5.21 18.71 -0.91
C ALA A 289 3.73 19.01 -1.14
N LEU A 290 3.40 19.74 -2.21
CA LEU A 290 2.02 20.10 -2.54
C LEU A 290 1.14 18.86 -2.76
N GLY A 291 1.64 17.85 -3.50
CA GLY A 291 0.96 16.57 -3.67
C GLY A 291 0.64 15.89 -2.34
N SER A 292 1.61 15.82 -1.44
CA SER A 292 1.45 15.17 -0.13
C SER A 292 0.50 15.92 0.78
N VAL A 293 0.56 17.27 0.82
CA VAL A 293 -0.38 18.07 1.64
C VAL A 293 -1.79 18.08 1.05
N MET A 294 -1.97 17.84 -0.24
CA MET A 294 -3.33 17.69 -0.81
C MET A 294 -3.95 16.33 -0.45
N VAL A 295 -3.15 15.28 -0.38
CA VAL A 295 -3.65 13.91 -0.19
C VAL A 295 -3.81 13.56 1.30
N ALA A 296 -2.85 13.90 2.16
CA ALA A 296 -2.86 13.51 3.58
C ALA A 296 -4.14 13.94 4.34
N PRO A 297 -4.63 15.20 4.23
CA PRO A 297 -5.85 15.62 4.90
C PRO A 297 -7.08 14.85 4.43
N ARG A 298 -7.14 14.47 3.15
CA ARG A 298 -8.23 13.68 2.57
C ARG A 298 -8.19 12.23 3.07
N THR A 299 -7.00 11.65 3.24
CA THR A 299 -6.84 10.35 3.90
C THR A 299 -7.35 10.40 5.34
N LEU A 300 -6.97 11.44 6.10
CA LEU A 300 -7.41 11.63 7.48
C LEU A 300 -8.92 11.88 7.59
N GLN A 301 -9.49 12.66 6.67
CA GLN A 301 -10.93 12.89 6.60
C GLN A 301 -11.69 11.59 6.29
N ALA A 302 -11.19 10.78 5.35
CA ALA A 302 -11.82 9.51 5.01
C ALA A 302 -11.80 8.51 6.19
N LEU A 303 -10.70 8.47 6.95
CA LEU A 303 -10.63 7.73 8.22
C LEU A 303 -11.71 8.18 9.21
N ALA A 304 -11.88 9.49 9.35
CA ALA A 304 -12.88 10.09 10.24
C ALA A 304 -14.33 9.81 9.79
N ASN A 305 -14.60 9.85 8.48
CA ASN A 305 -15.90 9.51 7.88
C ASN A 305 -16.30 8.05 8.14
N ASP A 306 -15.34 7.12 8.13
CA ASP A 306 -15.55 5.73 8.50
C ASP A 306 -15.58 5.50 10.03
N ASN A 307 -15.65 6.58 10.83
CA ASN A 307 -15.61 6.56 12.30
C ASN A 307 -14.48 5.69 12.84
N SER A 308 -13.27 5.86 12.30
CA SER A 308 -12.11 5.03 12.64
C SER A 308 -11.45 5.42 13.95
N PHE A 309 -11.65 6.67 14.42
CA PHE A 309 -11.13 7.11 15.71
C PHE A 309 -12.10 6.75 16.85
N PRO A 310 -11.60 6.45 18.05
CA PRO A 310 -12.43 6.06 19.20
C PRO A 310 -13.44 7.14 19.63
N ALA A 311 -13.01 8.40 19.62
CA ALA A 311 -13.84 9.51 20.04
C ALA A 311 -14.72 10.01 18.88
N LYS A 312 -16.04 9.93 19.06
CA LYS A 312 -17.02 10.43 18.08
C LYS A 312 -16.87 11.93 17.80
N SER A 313 -16.46 12.72 18.80
CA SER A 313 -16.17 14.14 18.65
C SER A 313 -15.02 14.40 17.69
N ILE A 314 -13.93 13.63 17.79
CA ILE A 314 -12.77 13.71 16.90
C ILE A 314 -13.18 13.34 15.47
N ASN A 315 -13.93 12.24 15.29
CA ASN A 315 -14.44 11.86 13.97
C ASN A 315 -15.28 12.99 13.36
N ARG A 316 -16.24 13.55 14.11
CA ARG A 316 -17.12 14.62 13.64
C ARG A 316 -16.36 15.91 13.32
N TRP A 317 -15.29 16.21 14.04
CA TRP A 317 -14.48 17.40 13.81
C TRP A 317 -13.59 17.22 12.57
N LEU A 318 -12.90 16.07 12.43
CA LEU A 318 -12.03 15.77 11.30
C LEU A 318 -12.77 15.53 9.98
N SER A 319 -14.02 15.04 10.04
CA SER A 319 -14.86 14.80 8.85
C SER A 319 -15.35 16.08 8.17
N GLN A 320 -15.34 17.23 8.86
CA GLN A 320 -15.91 18.47 8.35
C GLN A 320 -15.16 19.01 7.13
N SER A 321 -15.91 19.29 6.07
CA SER A 321 -15.45 20.00 4.87
C SER A 321 -15.90 21.46 4.87
N ARG A 322 -15.14 22.32 4.20
CA ARG A 322 -15.57 23.68 3.87
C ARG A 322 -16.68 23.64 2.82
N THR A 323 -17.77 24.39 3.05
CA THR A 323 -18.97 24.38 2.21
C THR A 323 -18.76 24.86 0.76
N LYS A 324 -17.72 25.65 0.49
CA LYS A 324 -17.46 26.23 -0.83
C LYS A 324 -16.82 25.24 -1.81
N ASP A 325 -15.90 24.41 -1.34
CA ASP A 325 -14.99 23.62 -2.18
C ASP A 325 -14.73 22.19 -1.67
N ASP A 326 -15.47 21.75 -0.65
CA ASP A 326 -15.38 20.41 -0.05
C ASP A 326 -13.99 20.06 0.51
N GLU A 327 -13.20 21.07 0.86
CA GLU A 327 -11.84 20.88 1.38
C GLU A 327 -11.85 20.61 2.91
N PRO A 328 -11.09 19.61 3.39
CA PRO A 328 -11.06 19.24 4.81
C PRO A 328 -10.13 20.14 5.61
N VAL A 329 -10.62 21.31 6.03
CA VAL A 329 -9.82 22.33 6.74
C VAL A 329 -9.25 21.80 8.06
N ASN A 330 -10.05 21.11 8.86
CA ASN A 330 -9.64 20.60 10.18
C ASN A 330 -8.55 19.51 10.05
N ALA A 331 -8.71 18.57 9.11
CA ALA A 331 -7.70 17.57 8.83
C ALA A 331 -6.41 18.19 8.22
N SER A 332 -6.56 19.27 7.44
CA SER A 332 -5.43 20.01 6.88
C SER A 332 -4.62 20.68 7.98
N LEU A 333 -5.28 21.24 9.00
CA LEU A 333 -4.62 21.85 10.15
C LEU A 333 -3.77 20.84 10.93
N ILE A 334 -4.30 19.64 11.22
CA ILE A 334 -3.53 18.57 11.88
C ILE A 334 -2.34 18.13 11.04
N THR A 335 -2.53 17.98 9.73
CA THR A 335 -1.46 17.60 8.80
C THR A 335 -0.35 18.66 8.77
N CYS A 336 -0.70 19.94 8.71
CA CYS A 336 0.26 21.04 8.74
C CYS A 336 1.01 21.10 10.08
N LEU A 337 0.33 20.83 11.20
CA LEU A 337 0.94 20.79 12.52
C LEU A 337 1.96 19.64 12.63
N ILE A 338 1.61 18.43 12.18
CA ILE A 338 2.52 17.29 12.14
C ILE A 338 3.73 17.61 11.26
N ALA A 339 3.50 18.14 10.05
CA ALA A 339 4.59 18.52 9.15
C ALA A 339 5.51 19.58 9.79
N LEU A 340 4.96 20.58 10.48
CA LEU A 340 5.74 21.62 11.16
C LEU A 340 6.66 21.04 12.25
N VAL A 341 6.18 20.06 13.04
CA VAL A 341 6.98 19.37 14.05
C VAL A 341 8.18 18.67 13.41
N PHE A 342 7.96 17.92 12.32
CA PHE A 342 9.05 17.22 11.63
C PHE A 342 10.00 18.18 10.90
N VAL A 343 9.50 19.30 10.37
CA VAL A 343 10.34 20.37 9.80
C VAL A 343 11.23 20.99 10.88
N ALA A 344 10.72 21.19 12.10
CA ALA A 344 11.49 21.76 13.21
C ALA A 344 12.65 20.85 13.65
N LEU A 345 12.48 19.52 13.57
CA LEU A 345 13.55 18.55 13.86
C LEU A 345 14.76 18.68 12.92
N GLY A 346 14.55 19.12 11.67
CA GLY A 346 15.61 19.51 10.73
C GLY A 346 16.51 18.41 10.15
N ASN A 347 16.40 17.16 10.63
CA ASN A 347 17.23 16.05 10.15
C ASN A 347 16.53 15.27 9.01
N VAL A 348 16.97 15.48 7.77
CA VAL A 348 16.40 14.82 6.57
C VAL A 348 16.54 13.30 6.63
N ASP A 349 17.67 12.78 7.12
CA ASP A 349 17.97 11.35 7.04
C ASP A 349 17.10 10.55 8.02
N ILE A 350 16.90 11.05 9.26
CA ILE A 350 15.98 10.45 10.23
C ILE A 350 14.55 10.45 9.68
N VAL A 351 14.12 11.59 9.11
CA VAL A 351 12.78 11.73 8.54
C VAL A 351 12.57 10.76 7.38
N ALA A 352 13.56 10.64 6.48
CA ALA A 352 13.52 9.71 5.35
C ALA A 352 13.41 8.24 5.79
N GLN A 353 14.14 7.84 6.83
CA GLN A 353 14.07 6.49 7.38
C GLN A 353 12.68 6.20 7.95
N ILE A 354 12.11 7.11 8.74
CA ILE A 354 10.77 6.96 9.34
C ILE A 354 9.71 6.85 8.23
N ILE A 355 9.76 7.72 7.22
CA ILE A 355 8.83 7.69 6.08
C ILE A 355 8.90 6.35 5.34
N SER A 356 10.12 5.86 5.08
CA SER A 356 10.35 4.61 4.35
C SER A 356 9.68 3.42 5.05
N MET A 357 9.73 3.36 6.38
CA MET A 357 9.07 2.28 7.15
C MET A 357 7.55 2.29 6.98
N PHE A 358 6.91 3.46 7.09
CA PHE A 358 5.45 3.56 6.94
C PHE A 358 4.98 3.30 5.50
N PHE A 359 5.74 3.71 4.49
CA PHE A 359 5.45 3.36 3.09
C PHE A 359 5.61 1.86 2.85
N MET A 360 6.67 1.23 3.36
CA MET A 360 6.88 -0.22 3.22
C MET A 360 5.75 -1.03 3.84
N ILE A 361 5.25 -0.64 5.03
CA ILE A 361 4.09 -1.28 5.64
C ILE A 361 2.86 -1.15 4.73
N THR A 362 2.63 0.03 4.17
CA THR A 362 1.45 0.26 3.32
C THR A 362 1.54 -0.53 2.02
N TYR A 363 2.70 -0.53 1.36
CA TYR A 363 2.94 -1.21 0.09
C TYR A 363 2.93 -2.73 0.24
N GLY A 364 3.61 -3.24 1.26
CA GLY A 364 3.57 -4.64 1.63
C GLY A 364 2.14 -5.09 1.93
N SER A 365 1.38 -4.27 2.68
CA SER A 365 -0.03 -4.57 2.94
C SER A 365 -0.84 -4.63 1.64
N LEU A 366 -0.80 -3.62 0.77
CA LEU A 366 -1.51 -3.61 -0.52
C LEU A 366 -1.19 -4.83 -1.40
N CYS A 367 0.08 -5.21 -1.45
CA CYS A 367 0.53 -6.42 -2.14
C CYS A 367 -0.08 -7.68 -1.51
N LEU A 368 -0.06 -7.79 -0.18
CA LEU A 368 -0.70 -8.88 0.56
C LEU A 368 -2.21 -8.92 0.30
N ILE A 369 -2.87 -7.77 0.18
CA ILE A 369 -4.30 -7.67 -0.15
C ILE A 369 -4.59 -8.29 -1.51
N SER A 370 -3.88 -7.86 -2.55
CA SER A 370 -4.03 -8.41 -3.90
C SER A 370 -3.70 -9.91 -3.94
N PHE A 371 -2.64 -10.35 -3.26
CA PHE A 371 -2.28 -11.75 -3.15
C PHE A 371 -3.40 -12.60 -2.54
N LEU A 372 -3.92 -12.22 -1.36
CA LEU A 372 -4.95 -13.01 -0.68
C LEU A 372 -6.24 -13.10 -1.48
N HIS A 373 -6.62 -12.05 -2.22
CA HIS A 373 -7.81 -12.08 -3.08
C HIS A 373 -7.73 -13.07 -4.24
N HIS A 374 -6.53 -13.45 -4.70
CA HIS A 374 -6.38 -14.48 -5.73
C HIS A 374 -6.77 -15.88 -5.22
N PHE A 375 -6.52 -16.16 -3.94
CA PHE A 375 -6.85 -17.46 -3.32
C PHE A 375 -8.23 -17.45 -2.67
N GLY A 376 -8.75 -16.26 -2.34
CA GLY A 376 -9.99 -16.13 -1.62
C GLY A 376 -10.56 -14.74 -1.65
N SER A 377 -11.69 -14.61 -2.33
CA SER A 377 -12.36 -13.33 -2.45
C SER A 377 -13.85 -13.46 -2.22
N SER A 378 -14.46 -12.42 -1.66
CA SER A 378 -15.92 -12.34 -1.64
C SER A 378 -16.45 -12.31 -3.07
N PRO A 379 -17.67 -12.79 -3.36
CA PRO A 379 -18.26 -12.77 -4.72
C PRO A 379 -18.33 -11.39 -5.39
N SER A 380 -18.23 -10.33 -4.59
CA SER A 380 -18.16 -8.92 -5.02
C SER A 380 -16.78 -8.49 -5.51
N TYR A 381 -15.76 -9.34 -5.41
CA TYR A 381 -14.43 -9.08 -5.95
C TYR A 381 -14.38 -9.42 -7.44
N ARG A 382 -14.45 -8.40 -8.30
CA ARG A 382 -14.49 -8.53 -9.76
C ARG A 382 -13.66 -7.41 -10.42
N PRO A 383 -12.33 -7.37 -10.19
CA PRO A 383 -11.48 -6.37 -10.80
C PRO A 383 -11.45 -6.52 -12.32
N SER A 384 -11.55 -5.40 -13.04
CA SER A 384 -11.40 -5.40 -14.50
C SER A 384 -9.94 -5.50 -14.93
N PHE A 385 -9.01 -5.00 -14.11
CA PHE A 385 -7.57 -5.22 -14.26
C PHE A 385 -7.11 -6.29 -13.27
N LYS A 386 -6.49 -7.38 -13.76
CA LYS A 386 -6.02 -8.49 -12.91
C LYS A 386 -4.50 -8.55 -12.92
N SER A 387 -3.92 -8.43 -11.73
CA SER A 387 -2.51 -8.75 -11.52
C SER A 387 -2.31 -10.27 -11.54
N LYS A 388 -1.07 -10.74 -11.40
CA LYS A 388 -0.77 -12.14 -11.14
C LYS A 388 -0.41 -12.31 -9.67
N TRP A 389 -0.92 -13.36 -9.04
CA TRP A 389 -0.71 -13.63 -7.62
C TRP A 389 0.78 -13.62 -7.20
N TYR A 390 1.67 -14.17 -8.05
CA TYR A 390 3.10 -14.27 -7.74
C TYR A 390 3.79 -12.91 -7.73
N ILE A 391 3.34 -11.96 -8.54
CA ILE A 391 3.87 -10.58 -8.55
C ILE A 391 3.53 -9.91 -7.23
N SER A 392 2.27 -10.01 -6.79
CA SER A 392 1.82 -9.47 -5.51
C SER A 392 2.53 -10.13 -4.32
N LEU A 393 2.81 -11.44 -4.39
CA LEU A 393 3.61 -12.13 -3.37
C LEU A 393 5.06 -11.61 -3.31
N ILE A 394 5.71 -11.45 -4.47
CA ILE A 394 7.07 -10.89 -4.55
C ILE A 394 7.10 -9.48 -3.95
N GLY A 395 6.12 -8.64 -4.26
CA GLY A 395 6.00 -7.29 -3.69
C GLY A 395 5.90 -7.31 -2.16
N PHE A 396 5.04 -8.18 -1.60
CA PHE A 396 4.90 -8.33 -0.15
C PHE A 396 6.19 -8.81 0.52
N VAL A 397 6.77 -9.91 0.02
CA VAL A 397 8.00 -10.50 0.60
C VAL A 397 9.17 -9.52 0.49
N THR A 398 9.33 -8.86 -0.65
CA THR A 398 10.40 -7.88 -0.85
C THR A 398 10.22 -6.67 0.06
N SER A 399 8.99 -6.16 0.24
CA SER A 399 8.73 -5.05 1.15
C SER A 399 9.15 -5.38 2.59
N VAL A 400 8.77 -6.54 3.11
CA VAL A 400 9.13 -6.99 4.47
C VAL A 400 10.64 -7.22 4.58
N TRP A 401 11.24 -7.88 3.59
CA TRP A 401 12.67 -8.18 3.60
C TRP A 401 13.53 -6.92 3.55
N VAL A 402 13.20 -5.98 2.65
CA VAL A 402 13.92 -4.71 2.52
C VAL A 402 13.77 -3.86 3.79
N MET A 403 12.58 -3.83 4.40
CA MET A 403 12.36 -3.11 5.65
C MET A 403 13.37 -3.56 6.72
N LEU A 404 13.49 -4.88 6.93
CA LEU A 404 14.44 -5.49 7.87
C LEU A 404 15.91 -5.18 7.51
N LYS A 405 16.23 -5.09 6.22
CA LYS A 405 17.58 -4.78 5.74
C LYS A 405 17.96 -3.30 5.88
N ILE A 406 17.01 -2.37 5.73
CA ILE A 406 17.26 -0.94 5.98
C ILE A 406 17.59 -0.72 7.45
N SER A 407 16.71 -1.18 8.34
CA SER A 407 16.96 -1.12 9.78
C SER A 407 16.07 -2.12 10.51
N MET A 408 16.72 -3.06 11.19
CA MET A 408 16.03 -4.03 12.02
C MET A 408 15.29 -3.36 13.19
N VAL A 409 15.90 -2.36 13.82
CA VAL A 409 15.32 -1.66 14.98
C VAL A 409 14.04 -0.91 14.59
N TYR A 410 14.12 -0.06 13.56
CA TYR A 410 12.93 0.66 13.09
C TYR A 410 11.86 -0.28 12.54
N SER A 411 12.26 -1.40 11.94
CA SER A 411 11.31 -2.42 11.48
C SER A 411 10.52 -3.05 12.61
N ILE A 412 11.20 -3.47 13.68
CA ILE A 412 10.55 -4.06 14.86
C ILE A 412 9.61 -3.04 15.48
N VAL A 413 10.06 -1.79 15.67
CA VAL A 413 9.22 -0.71 16.22
C VAL A 413 7.98 -0.48 15.34
N ALA A 414 8.13 -0.44 14.03
CA ALA A 414 7.02 -0.20 13.11
C ALA A 414 6.03 -1.39 13.09
N PHE A 415 6.51 -2.63 13.11
CA PHE A 415 5.65 -3.82 13.24
C PHE A 415 4.95 -3.88 14.60
N SER A 416 5.64 -3.58 15.70
CA SER A 416 5.02 -3.49 17.02
C SER A 416 3.95 -2.39 17.05
N ALA A 417 4.24 -1.22 16.50
CA ALA A 417 3.29 -0.10 16.43
C ALA A 417 2.03 -0.46 15.63
N ILE A 418 2.18 -1.07 14.44
CA ILE A 418 1.02 -1.44 13.61
C ILE A 418 0.20 -2.57 14.26
N THR A 419 0.83 -3.53 14.92
CA THR A 419 0.14 -4.61 15.65
C THR A 419 -0.61 -4.06 16.86
N LEU A 420 0.01 -3.17 17.66
CA LEU A 420 -0.66 -2.53 18.78
C LEU A 420 -1.84 -1.67 18.33
N LEU A 421 -1.67 -0.91 17.23
CA LEU A 421 -2.74 -0.12 16.65
C LEU A 421 -3.90 -1.01 16.16
N TYR A 422 -3.60 -2.14 15.53
CA TYR A 422 -4.61 -3.11 15.12
C TYR A 422 -5.39 -3.66 16.31
N ILE A 423 -4.69 -4.11 17.36
CA ILE A 423 -5.30 -4.63 18.59
C ILE A 423 -6.20 -3.56 19.21
N TYR A 424 -5.72 -2.31 19.29
CA TYR A 424 -6.46 -1.18 19.82
C TYR A 424 -7.75 -0.90 19.03
N ILE A 425 -7.67 -0.79 17.70
CA ILE A 425 -8.82 -0.55 16.83
C ILE A 425 -9.83 -1.71 16.93
N ASN A 426 -9.34 -2.95 16.99
CA ASN A 426 -10.20 -4.13 17.10
C ASN A 426 -10.89 -4.19 18.48
N TYR A 427 -10.21 -3.76 19.54
CA TYR A 427 -10.79 -3.65 20.88
C TYR A 427 -11.91 -2.61 20.94
N VAL A 428 -11.72 -1.45 20.31
CA VAL A 428 -12.73 -0.37 20.24
C VAL A 428 -13.90 -0.74 19.33
N HIS A 429 -13.64 -1.41 18.20
CA HIS A 429 -14.63 -1.71 17.17
C HIS A 429 -14.89 -3.22 16.98
N LYS A 430 -15.26 -3.91 18.07
CA LYS A 430 -15.53 -5.37 18.08
C LYS A 430 -16.62 -5.83 17.11
N SER A 431 -17.58 -4.95 16.76
CA SER A 431 -18.72 -5.29 15.89
C SER A 431 -18.41 -5.21 14.39
N ARG A 432 -17.25 -4.68 13.99
CA ARG A 432 -16.87 -4.56 12.59
C ARG A 432 -16.26 -5.86 12.07
N LYS A 433 -16.59 -6.22 10.83
CA LYS A 433 -16.01 -7.40 10.16
C LYS A 433 -14.48 -7.25 10.07
N GLY A 434 -13.76 -8.23 10.59
CA GLY A 434 -12.30 -8.29 10.59
C GLY A 434 -11.71 -9.23 9.52
N LEU A 435 -10.39 -9.46 9.65
CA LEU A 435 -9.57 -10.31 8.79
C LEU A 435 -10.15 -11.73 8.63
N SER A 436 -10.80 -12.25 9.68
CA SER A 436 -11.41 -13.57 9.69
C SER A 436 -12.36 -13.80 8.51
N SER A 437 -13.13 -12.78 8.12
CA SER A 437 -14.07 -12.90 7.01
C SER A 437 -13.40 -13.18 5.66
N ILE A 438 -12.20 -12.63 5.43
CA ILE A 438 -11.43 -12.87 4.19
C ILE A 438 -10.91 -14.30 4.20
N PHE A 439 -10.33 -14.76 5.31
CA PHE A 439 -9.87 -16.13 5.45
C PHE A 439 -11.01 -17.14 5.32
N THR A 440 -12.17 -16.92 5.96
CA THR A 440 -13.35 -17.77 5.80
C THR A 440 -13.79 -17.86 4.34
N ASN A 441 -13.84 -16.73 3.63
CA ASN A 441 -14.18 -16.71 2.20
C ASN A 441 -13.12 -17.44 1.35
N THR A 442 -11.85 -17.35 1.73
CA THR A 442 -10.74 -18.05 1.07
C THR A 442 -10.88 -19.55 1.22
N ILE A 443 -11.08 -20.03 2.45
CA ILE A 443 -11.29 -21.45 2.72
C ILE A 443 -12.52 -21.97 1.99
N PHE A 444 -13.60 -21.20 1.95
CA PHE A 444 -14.80 -21.56 1.19
C PHE A 444 -14.53 -21.69 -0.31
N GLN A 445 -13.82 -20.72 -0.90
CA GLN A 445 -13.52 -20.72 -2.34
C GLN A 445 -12.54 -21.84 -2.71
N LEU A 446 -11.55 -22.11 -1.86
CA LEU A 446 -10.65 -23.25 -2.00
C LEU A 446 -11.43 -24.56 -1.95
N ASN A 447 -12.32 -24.73 -0.96
CA ASN A 447 -13.15 -25.93 -0.83
C ASN A 447 -14.02 -26.13 -2.09
N ARG A 448 -14.70 -25.08 -2.56
CA ARG A 448 -15.49 -25.15 -3.80
C ARG A 448 -14.64 -25.57 -5.00
N ASN A 449 -13.45 -25.00 -5.17
CA ASN A 449 -12.57 -25.34 -6.29
C ASN A 449 -12.09 -26.79 -6.20
N LEU A 450 -11.76 -27.29 -4.99
CA LEU A 450 -11.40 -28.68 -4.75
C LEU A 450 -12.57 -29.62 -5.07
N GLN A 451 -13.78 -29.30 -4.64
CA GLN A 451 -14.98 -30.07 -4.97
C GLN A 451 -15.25 -30.13 -6.47
N LEU A 452 -15.17 -28.99 -7.17
CA LEU A 452 -15.32 -28.92 -8.62
C LEU A 452 -14.22 -29.70 -9.35
N TYR A 453 -12.98 -29.64 -8.86
CA TYR A 453 -11.87 -30.44 -9.38
C TYR A 453 -12.12 -31.94 -9.19
N LEU A 454 -12.53 -32.36 -7.99
CA LEU A 454 -12.87 -33.75 -7.69
C LEU A 454 -14.04 -34.25 -8.55
N GLN A 455 -15.09 -33.44 -8.71
CA GLN A 455 -16.24 -33.76 -9.56
C GLN A 455 -15.84 -33.95 -11.03
N LYS A 456 -15.00 -33.06 -11.58
CA LYS A 456 -14.48 -33.20 -12.94
C LYS A 456 -13.55 -34.40 -13.09
N SER A 457 -12.73 -34.69 -12.07
CA SER A 457 -11.78 -35.81 -12.08
C SER A 457 -12.45 -37.19 -11.91
N LYS A 458 -13.61 -37.25 -11.25
CA LYS A 458 -14.44 -38.47 -11.14
C LYS A 458 -14.92 -38.98 -12.50
N ILE A 459 -14.97 -38.11 -13.52
CA ILE A 459 -15.28 -38.51 -14.90
C ILE A 459 -14.13 -39.31 -15.53
N VAL A 460 -12.90 -39.25 -14.97
CA VAL A 460 -11.66 -39.73 -15.61
C VAL A 460 -10.99 -40.92 -14.90
N LYS A 461 -11.36 -41.31 -13.67
CA LYS A 461 -10.80 -42.52 -13.02
C LYS A 461 -11.81 -43.30 -12.17
N ILE A 462 -11.97 -44.58 -12.51
CA ILE A 462 -12.46 -45.64 -11.63
C ILE A 462 -11.44 -45.78 -10.49
N SER A 463 -11.82 -45.41 -9.26
CA SER A 463 -10.93 -45.57 -8.10
C SER A 463 -10.74 -47.04 -7.76
N THR A 464 -9.51 -47.53 -7.77
CA THR A 464 -9.15 -48.88 -7.30
C THR A 464 -9.22 -49.00 -5.77
N ASP A 465 -9.17 -47.89 -5.04
CA ASP A 465 -9.14 -47.88 -3.58
C ASP A 465 -10.47 -47.36 -3.01
N TRP A 466 -11.11 -48.17 -2.16
CA TRP A 466 -12.33 -47.80 -1.44
C TRP A 466 -12.02 -46.80 -0.32
N ARG A 467 -12.83 -45.74 -0.21
CA ARG A 467 -12.80 -44.79 0.91
C ARG A 467 -14.17 -44.76 1.60
N PRO A 468 -14.25 -44.94 2.93
CA PRO A 468 -15.52 -44.95 3.64
C PRO A 468 -16.17 -43.56 3.63
N SER A 469 -17.43 -43.49 3.18
CA SER A 469 -18.32 -42.35 3.38
C SER A 469 -19.54 -42.83 4.16
N VAL A 470 -19.68 -42.37 5.40
CA VAL A 470 -20.68 -42.88 6.35
C VAL A 470 -21.66 -41.78 6.73
N ILE A 471 -22.95 -42.11 6.72
CA ILE A 471 -24.02 -41.25 7.21
C ILE A 471 -24.69 -41.93 8.40
N CYS A 472 -24.77 -41.24 9.54
CA CYS A 472 -25.43 -41.71 10.75
C CYS A 472 -26.61 -40.79 11.09
N ILE A 473 -27.80 -41.35 11.29
CA ILE A 473 -29.00 -40.59 11.66
C ILE A 473 -29.47 -41.05 13.04
N SER A 474 -29.53 -40.13 14.01
CA SER A 474 -29.89 -40.46 15.39
C SER A 474 -30.86 -39.45 16.00
N LYS A 475 -31.93 -39.94 16.63
CA LYS A 475 -32.85 -39.13 17.45
C LYS A 475 -32.36 -38.93 18.89
N ASN A 476 -31.37 -39.70 19.33
CA ASN A 476 -30.95 -39.80 20.73
C ASN A 476 -29.51 -39.29 20.93
N SER A 477 -29.09 -38.26 20.19
CA SER A 477 -27.71 -37.73 20.21
C SER A 477 -27.28 -37.18 21.56
N PHE A 478 -28.23 -36.78 22.41
CA PHE A 478 -27.98 -36.27 23.76
C PHE A 478 -28.09 -37.33 24.85
N ASN A 479 -28.65 -38.51 24.52
CA ASN A 479 -28.82 -39.61 25.46
C ASN A 479 -27.70 -40.65 25.31
N ARG A 480 -27.16 -40.80 24.09
CA ARG A 480 -26.09 -41.75 23.77
C ARG A 480 -25.17 -41.20 22.69
N ASP A 481 -23.87 -41.35 22.92
CA ASP A 481 -22.82 -40.84 22.03
C ASP A 481 -22.10 -41.95 21.24
N ASN A 482 -22.37 -43.23 21.53
CA ASN A 482 -21.72 -44.37 20.87
C ASN A 482 -21.83 -44.33 19.33
N ALA A 483 -23.00 -43.95 18.81
CA ALA A 483 -23.20 -43.82 17.36
C ALA A 483 -22.33 -42.71 16.75
N PHE A 484 -22.21 -41.60 17.47
CA PHE A 484 -21.34 -40.50 17.08
C PHE A 484 -19.86 -40.91 17.13
N LYS A 485 -19.41 -41.54 18.24
CA LYS A 485 -18.05 -42.06 18.40
C LYS A 485 -17.67 -43.05 17.32
N LEU A 486 -18.56 -43.98 16.98
CA LEU A 486 -18.34 -44.95 15.90
C LEU A 486 -18.19 -44.25 14.54
N THR A 487 -19.07 -43.29 14.23
CA THR A 487 -18.98 -42.49 13.01
C THR A 487 -17.65 -41.74 12.95
N ASN A 488 -17.24 -41.12 14.08
CA ASN A 488 -15.97 -40.41 14.19
C ASN A 488 -14.75 -41.30 13.99
N TRP A 489 -14.82 -42.54 14.51
CA TRP A 489 -13.74 -43.52 14.35
C TRP A 489 -13.59 -43.96 12.89
N ILE A 490 -14.70 -44.25 12.20
CA ILE A 490 -14.68 -44.66 10.79
C ILE A 490 -14.18 -43.52 9.88
N SER A 491 -14.52 -42.27 10.20
CA SER A 491 -14.12 -41.09 9.43
C SER A 491 -12.73 -40.56 9.77
N TYR A 492 -12.01 -41.20 10.70
CA TYR A 492 -10.69 -40.72 11.11
C TYR A 492 -9.68 -40.75 9.95
N LYS A 493 -9.09 -39.60 9.63
CA LYS A 493 -8.05 -39.33 8.61
C LYS A 493 -8.39 -39.63 7.13
N TYR A 494 -9.12 -40.70 6.83
CA TYR A 494 -9.24 -41.22 5.47
C TYR A 494 -10.68 -41.35 4.96
N GLY A 495 -11.66 -41.28 5.86
CA GLY A 495 -13.08 -41.36 5.56
C GLY A 495 -13.80 -40.02 5.70
N PHE A 496 -15.03 -39.97 5.19
CA PHE A 496 -15.94 -38.84 5.41
C PHE A 496 -17.12 -39.32 6.23
N GLY A 497 -17.56 -38.51 7.19
CA GLY A 497 -18.66 -38.86 8.10
C GLY A 497 -19.65 -37.73 8.20
N THR A 498 -20.93 -38.06 8.10
CA THR A 498 -22.02 -37.12 8.34
C THR A 498 -22.90 -37.65 9.45
N TYR A 499 -23.05 -36.87 10.52
CA TYR A 499 -23.90 -37.21 11.66
C TYR A 499 -25.10 -36.25 11.72
N LEU A 500 -26.29 -36.80 11.50
CA LEU A 500 -27.55 -36.07 11.47
C LEU A 500 -28.36 -36.36 12.72
N HIS A 501 -28.62 -35.33 13.53
CA HIS A 501 -29.59 -35.44 14.61
C HIS A 501 -31.01 -35.28 14.07
N ARG A 502 -31.83 -36.32 14.19
CA ARG A 502 -33.22 -36.31 13.73
C ARG A 502 -34.14 -35.63 14.74
N ILE A 503 -34.85 -34.62 14.29
CA ILE A 503 -35.94 -33.98 15.02
C ILE A 503 -37.25 -34.49 14.42
N GLU A 504 -37.99 -35.23 15.24
CA GLU A 504 -39.24 -35.91 14.87
C GLU A 504 -40.43 -34.94 14.85
N GLU A 505 -40.40 -34.02 13.90
CA GLU A 505 -41.44 -33.01 13.69
C GLU A 505 -41.63 -32.74 12.19
N TYR A 506 -42.75 -32.11 11.82
CA TYR A 506 -42.92 -31.53 10.50
C TYR A 506 -42.18 -30.19 10.40
N TYR A 507 -41.70 -29.86 9.21
CA TYR A 507 -40.98 -28.60 8.99
C TYR A 507 -41.89 -27.40 9.27
N SER A 508 -41.50 -26.59 10.26
CA SER A 508 -42.13 -25.35 10.67
C SER A 508 -41.06 -24.36 11.13
N ARG A 509 -41.42 -23.08 11.27
CA ARG A 509 -40.48 -22.07 11.80
C ARG A 509 -39.97 -22.45 13.20
N LYS A 510 -40.86 -23.01 14.04
CA LYS A 510 -40.53 -23.47 15.40
C LYS A 510 -39.57 -24.66 15.39
N SER A 511 -39.82 -25.66 14.55
CA SER A 511 -38.94 -26.84 14.45
C SER A 511 -37.57 -26.49 13.84
N PHE A 512 -37.51 -25.49 12.95
CA PHE A 512 -36.25 -24.95 12.41
C PHE A 512 -35.43 -24.20 13.47
N GLU A 513 -36.07 -23.33 14.26
CA GLU A 513 -35.40 -22.67 15.38
C GLU A 513 -34.86 -23.70 16.40
N LYS A 514 -35.66 -24.74 16.71
CA LYS A 514 -35.22 -25.87 17.53
C LYS A 514 -34.04 -26.62 16.91
N SER A 515 -34.04 -26.84 15.59
CA SER A 515 -32.93 -27.53 14.92
C SER A 515 -31.62 -26.76 15.00
N GLN A 516 -31.67 -25.44 14.85
CA GLN A 516 -30.49 -24.58 15.03
C GLN A 516 -29.97 -24.62 16.47
N GLN A 517 -30.86 -24.65 17.47
CA GLN A 517 -30.47 -24.76 18.88
C GLN A 517 -29.79 -26.09 19.18
N GLU A 518 -30.38 -27.21 18.74
CA GLU A 518 -29.80 -28.55 18.95
C GLU A 518 -28.49 -28.74 18.17
N LEU A 519 -28.37 -28.16 16.98
CA LEU A 519 -27.12 -28.16 16.21
C LEU A 519 -25.99 -27.46 16.98
N ASN A 520 -26.24 -26.25 17.48
CA ASN A 520 -25.26 -25.50 18.28
C ASN A 520 -24.85 -26.29 19.53
N ARG A 521 -25.80 -26.95 20.18
CA ARG A 521 -25.55 -27.82 21.33
C ARG A 521 -24.66 -29.02 20.97
N LEU A 522 -24.89 -29.66 19.82
CA LEU A 522 -24.06 -30.79 19.35
C LEU A 522 -22.65 -30.34 19.00
N ILE A 523 -22.50 -29.21 18.31
CA ILE A 523 -21.19 -28.64 17.97
C ILE A 523 -20.44 -28.29 19.26
N HIS A 524 -21.11 -27.73 20.27
CA HIS A 524 -20.48 -27.45 21.56
C HIS A 524 -20.04 -28.72 22.30
N ASN A 525 -20.87 -29.77 22.29
CA ASN A 525 -20.57 -31.01 22.99
C ASN A 525 -19.49 -31.87 22.31
N TYR A 526 -19.39 -31.83 20.98
CA TYR A 526 -18.60 -32.79 20.21
C TYR A 526 -17.62 -32.17 19.18
N GLY A 527 -17.74 -30.88 18.86
CA GLY A 527 -17.11 -30.27 17.68
C GLY A 527 -15.59 -30.10 17.74
N ASP A 528 -15.00 -29.87 18.92
CA ASP A 528 -13.57 -29.51 19.02
C ASP A 528 -12.60 -30.65 18.64
N LYS A 529 -13.08 -31.90 18.61
CA LYS A 529 -12.27 -33.10 18.29
C LYS A 529 -12.90 -34.03 17.26
N SER A 530 -13.97 -33.60 16.57
CA SER A 530 -14.66 -34.44 15.60
C SER A 530 -14.09 -34.33 14.19
N HIS A 531 -14.04 -35.46 13.49
CA HIS A 531 -13.74 -35.56 12.06
C HIS A 531 -15.02 -35.78 11.24
N VAL A 532 -16.16 -35.45 11.82
CA VAL A 532 -17.50 -35.74 11.30
C VAL A 532 -18.23 -34.43 11.11
N TYR A 533 -18.86 -34.27 9.94
CA TYR A 533 -19.78 -33.16 9.67
C TYR A 533 -21.07 -33.38 10.46
N ILE A 534 -21.38 -32.47 11.39
CA ILE A 534 -22.55 -32.56 12.27
C ILE A 534 -23.64 -31.65 11.71
N ASP A 535 -24.84 -32.18 11.58
CA ASP A 535 -26.02 -31.40 11.18
C ASP A 535 -27.31 -31.94 11.85
N THR A 536 -28.43 -31.28 11.60
CA THR A 536 -29.75 -31.68 12.05
C THR A 536 -30.67 -31.94 10.85
N ILE A 537 -31.60 -32.89 11.00
CA ILE A 537 -32.61 -33.18 9.99
C ILE A 537 -33.99 -33.20 10.65
N ILE A 538 -34.89 -32.36 10.15
CA ILE A 538 -36.30 -32.32 10.59
C ILE A 538 -37.07 -33.28 9.70
N SER A 539 -37.57 -34.38 10.27
CA SER A 539 -38.36 -35.34 9.53
C SER A 539 -39.27 -36.17 10.44
N PRO A 540 -40.55 -36.35 10.08
CA PRO A 540 -41.50 -37.10 10.89
C PRO A 540 -41.17 -38.59 10.95
N SER A 541 -40.48 -39.15 9.95
CA SER A 541 -40.14 -40.58 9.91
C SER A 541 -38.65 -40.83 9.62
N TYR A 542 -38.12 -41.93 10.14
CA TYR A 542 -36.76 -42.36 9.82
C TYR A 542 -36.59 -42.66 8.33
N THR A 543 -37.60 -43.25 7.70
CA THR A 543 -37.59 -43.59 6.28
C THR A 543 -37.40 -42.34 5.41
N SER A 544 -38.13 -41.26 5.72
CA SER A 544 -37.96 -39.99 5.02
C SER A 544 -36.60 -39.36 5.29
N ALA A 545 -36.13 -39.36 6.54
CA ALA A 545 -34.81 -38.84 6.89
C ALA A 545 -33.67 -39.56 6.14
N ILE A 546 -33.74 -40.90 6.06
CA ILE A 546 -32.78 -41.73 5.34
C ILE A 546 -32.83 -41.44 3.84
N ALA A 547 -34.03 -41.41 3.25
CA ALA A 547 -34.20 -41.13 1.83
C ALA A 547 -33.60 -39.76 1.44
N HIS A 548 -33.85 -38.72 2.23
CA HIS A 548 -33.31 -37.39 1.97
C HIS A 548 -31.78 -37.34 2.14
N ALA A 549 -31.24 -38.00 3.17
CA ALA A 549 -29.81 -37.99 3.45
C ALA A 549 -28.99 -38.75 2.40
N ILE A 550 -29.54 -39.82 1.81
CA ILE A 550 -28.87 -40.59 0.74
C ILE A 550 -28.86 -39.82 -0.58
N GLN A 551 -29.93 -39.08 -0.88
CA GLN A 551 -30.07 -38.35 -2.14
C GLN A 551 -29.22 -37.07 -2.19
N ILE A 552 -28.91 -36.49 -1.04
CA ILE A 552 -28.06 -35.31 -0.94
C ILE A 552 -26.67 -35.79 -0.54
N PRO A 553 -25.73 -35.92 -1.49
CA PRO A 553 -24.36 -36.22 -1.11
C PRO A 553 -23.88 -35.15 -0.13
N SER A 554 -23.33 -35.58 1.00
CA SER A 554 -22.71 -34.65 1.94
C SER A 554 -21.59 -33.90 1.23
N ILE A 555 -21.50 -32.61 1.53
CA ILE A 555 -20.66 -31.57 0.88
C ILE A 555 -19.28 -32.09 0.46
#